data_AF-A0A924FB15-F1
#
_entry.id   AF-A0A924FB15-F1
#
_cell.length_a   1.000
_cell.length_b   1.000
_cell.length_c   1.000
_cell.angle_alpha   90.00
_cell.angle_beta   90.00
_cell.angle_gamma   90.00
#
_symmetry.space_group_name_H-M   'P 1'
#
loop_
_entity.id
_entity.type
_entity.pdbx_description
1 polymer ?
#
loop_
_entity_poly.entity_id
_entity_poly.type
_entity_poly.pdbx_seq_one_letter_code
_entity_poly.pdbx_strand_id
1 'polypeptide(L)'
;VPSNGAGGKMAYNGLTLKAGDPKWKDINGDNAITDADRSLKGHALPTFSGGFNNDFGYKNWTLSLNFYYNLGRDLINQEMANRFDFVNREGLNDINSVREITFWEKRGDYSKYPIYNPWSSVSPYQVNQDIFLENASFVKLRTISLGYDLTDMFKKKTPNVSRFYVYGSVHNVFTLTNYTGQDPELASFTGYDTGYGLQIPRTYTIGVKLDF
;
A
#
# COMPACT_ATOMS: atom_id res chain seq x y z
N VAL A 1 -20.97 21.27 13.86
CA VAL A 1 -20.79 20.28 14.95
C VAL A 1 -21.29 18.95 14.44
N PRO A 2 -20.66 17.80 14.75
CA PRO A 2 -21.27 16.51 14.50
C PRO A 2 -22.65 16.48 15.17
N SER A 3 -23.69 16.38 14.37
CA SER A 3 -25.08 16.39 14.83
C SER A 3 -25.80 15.34 14.03
N ASN A 4 -26.69 14.60 14.68
CA ASN A 4 -27.60 13.73 13.96
C ASN A 4 -28.46 14.58 13.00
N GLY A 5 -29.02 13.98 11.95
CA GLY A 5 -29.88 14.70 10.98
C GLY A 5 -31.07 15.45 11.61
N ALA A 6 -31.34 15.22 12.90
CA ALA A 6 -32.35 15.86 13.74
C ALA A 6 -31.82 16.92 14.73
N GLY A 7 -30.54 17.32 14.68
CA GLY A 7 -30.00 18.43 15.50
C GLY A 7 -29.56 18.08 16.92
N GLY A 8 -29.60 16.80 17.33
CA GLY A 8 -29.05 16.33 18.59
C GLY A 8 -27.51 16.39 18.61
N LYS A 9 -26.92 16.89 19.71
CA LYS A 9 -25.46 16.88 19.90
C LYS A 9 -25.01 15.44 20.16
N MET A 10 -24.10 14.94 19.34
CA MET A 10 -23.50 13.62 19.54
C MET A 10 -22.49 13.66 20.69
N ALA A 11 -22.47 12.61 21.50
CA ALA A 11 -21.46 12.40 22.54
C ALA A 11 -20.60 11.18 22.20
N TYR A 12 -19.31 11.20 22.55
CA TYR A 12 -18.40 10.06 22.48
C TYR A 12 -18.00 9.66 23.90
N ASN A 13 -18.35 8.45 24.34
CA ASN A 13 -18.11 7.99 25.71
C ASN A 13 -18.52 9.02 26.80
N GLY A 14 -19.64 9.73 26.60
CA GLY A 14 -20.13 10.77 27.50
C GLY A 14 -19.56 12.18 27.29
N LEU A 15 -18.63 12.38 26.36
CA LEU A 15 -18.06 13.68 26.00
C LEU A 15 -18.77 14.28 24.79
N THR A 16 -19.32 15.48 24.92
CA THR A 16 -19.98 16.15 23.78
C THR A 16 -18.99 16.53 22.68
N LEU A 17 -19.24 16.08 21.45
CA LEU A 17 -18.44 16.43 20.28
C LEU A 17 -18.56 17.93 19.95
N LYS A 18 -17.44 18.55 19.60
CA LYS A 18 -17.32 19.97 19.25
C LYS A 18 -17.08 20.14 17.74
N ALA A 19 -17.12 21.40 17.28
CA ALA A 19 -16.74 21.71 15.90
C ALA A 19 -15.23 21.43 15.71
N GLY A 20 -14.89 20.68 14.67
CA GLY A 20 -13.51 20.23 14.40
C GLY A 20 -13.26 18.76 14.72
N ASP A 21 -14.10 18.15 15.58
CA ASP A 21 -14.00 16.72 15.91
C ASP A 21 -14.45 15.83 14.73
N PRO A 22 -13.96 14.57 14.65
CA PRO A 22 -14.38 13.60 13.65
C PRO A 22 -15.89 13.37 13.68
N LYS A 23 -16.46 13.16 12.49
CA LYS A 23 -17.87 12.81 12.33
C LYS A 23 -18.01 11.30 12.24
N TRP A 24 -18.32 10.65 13.35
CA TRP A 24 -18.70 9.25 13.36
C TRP A 24 -20.18 9.08 13.11
N LYS A 25 -20.53 7.97 12.45
CA LYS A 25 -21.92 7.61 12.20
C LYS A 25 -22.44 6.85 13.41
N ASP A 26 -23.51 7.34 13.99
CA ASP A 26 -24.32 6.62 14.97
C ASP A 26 -25.09 5.51 14.23
N ILE A 27 -24.87 4.25 14.64
CA ILE A 27 -25.48 3.08 14.01
C ILE A 27 -26.75 2.67 14.75
N ASN A 28 -26.77 2.80 16.08
CA ASN A 28 -27.86 2.32 16.93
C ASN A 28 -28.94 3.40 17.20
N GLY A 29 -28.65 4.67 16.88
CA GLY A 29 -29.56 5.81 17.00
C GLY A 29 -29.65 6.42 18.40
N ASP A 30 -28.74 6.09 19.33
CA ASP A 30 -28.78 6.55 20.72
C ASP A 30 -28.07 7.90 20.95
N ASN A 31 -27.48 8.49 19.90
CA ASN A 31 -26.68 9.72 19.91
C ASN A 31 -25.40 9.66 20.77
N ALA A 32 -25.00 8.46 21.19
CA ALA A 32 -23.79 8.18 21.94
C ALA A 32 -22.88 7.25 21.14
N ILE A 33 -21.81 7.80 20.56
CA ILE A 33 -20.80 7.01 19.87
C ILE A 33 -20.05 6.15 20.89
N THR A 34 -20.28 4.85 20.82
CA THR A 34 -19.69 3.83 21.69
C THR A 34 -19.16 2.65 20.87
N ASP A 35 -18.61 1.63 21.54
CA ASP A 35 -18.18 0.39 20.88
C ASP A 35 -19.32 -0.34 20.15
N ALA A 36 -20.59 -0.06 20.51
CA ALA A 36 -21.77 -0.61 19.84
C ALA A 36 -21.97 -0.05 18.42
N ASP A 37 -21.35 1.09 18.09
CA ASP A 37 -21.42 1.71 16.75
C ASP A 37 -20.32 1.22 15.81
N ARG A 38 -19.58 0.17 16.20
CA ARG A 38 -18.58 -0.45 15.33
C ARG A 38 -19.24 -1.43 14.37
N SER A 39 -19.02 -1.22 13.08
CA SER A 39 -19.41 -2.17 12.03
C SER A 39 -18.20 -2.88 11.44
N LEU A 40 -18.33 -4.17 11.12
CA LEU A 40 -17.32 -4.89 10.36
C LEU A 40 -17.26 -4.33 8.93
N LYS A 41 -16.10 -3.80 8.53
CA LYS A 41 -15.87 -3.19 7.22
C LYS A 41 -14.49 -3.55 6.69
N GLY A 42 -14.40 -3.73 5.37
CA GLY A 42 -13.17 -4.07 4.68
C GLY A 42 -12.89 -5.59 4.62
N HIS A 43 -12.10 -5.99 3.64
CA HIS A 43 -11.68 -7.38 3.47
C HIS A 43 -10.16 -7.50 3.37
N ALA A 44 -9.52 -8.05 4.41
CA ALA A 44 -8.06 -8.18 4.46
C ALA A 44 -7.50 -9.17 3.44
N LEU A 45 -8.32 -10.14 3.01
CA LEU A 45 -7.98 -11.10 1.97
C LEU A 45 -8.36 -10.53 0.59
N PRO A 46 -7.60 -10.83 -0.46
CA PRO A 46 -8.03 -10.52 -1.82
C PRO A 46 -9.27 -11.32 -2.21
N THR A 47 -10.16 -10.68 -2.96
CA THR A 47 -11.25 -11.40 -3.65
C THR A 47 -10.70 -12.16 -4.87
N PHE A 48 -9.74 -11.55 -5.58
CA PHE A 48 -9.06 -12.18 -6.72
C PHE A 48 -7.55 -11.95 -6.62
N SER A 49 -6.79 -13.02 -6.74
CA SER A 49 -5.34 -12.95 -6.85
C SER A 49 -4.87 -13.85 -7.97
N GLY A 50 -3.80 -13.45 -8.63
CA GLY A 50 -3.27 -14.21 -9.75
C GLY A 50 -2.08 -13.54 -10.38
N GLY A 51 -1.60 -14.16 -11.44
CA GLY A 51 -0.55 -13.61 -12.27
C GLY A 51 -0.72 -14.10 -13.69
N PHE A 52 -0.11 -13.39 -14.62
CA PHE A 52 -0.04 -13.82 -16.00
C PHE A 52 1.35 -13.57 -16.57
N ASN A 53 1.81 -14.54 -17.35
CA ASN A 53 3.11 -14.52 -17.99
C ASN A 53 2.88 -14.38 -19.49
N ASN A 54 3.63 -13.48 -20.12
CA ASN A 54 3.66 -13.37 -21.58
C ASN A 54 5.09 -13.54 -22.06
N ASP A 55 5.29 -14.54 -22.91
CA ASP A 55 6.56 -14.79 -23.57
C ASP A 55 6.39 -14.53 -25.07
N PHE A 56 7.09 -13.52 -25.57
CA PHE A 56 7.12 -13.13 -26.96
C PHE A 56 8.47 -13.53 -27.57
N GLY A 57 8.44 -14.26 -28.67
CA GLY A 57 9.61 -14.56 -29.48
C GLY A 57 9.48 -13.90 -30.85
N TYR A 58 10.48 -13.12 -31.26
CA TYR A 58 10.56 -12.60 -32.62
C TYR A 58 11.99 -12.69 -33.15
N LYS A 59 12.20 -13.58 -34.13
CA LYS A 59 13.54 -13.93 -34.64
C LYS A 59 14.44 -14.33 -33.46
N ASN A 60 15.55 -13.61 -33.29
CA ASN A 60 16.54 -13.86 -32.25
C ASN A 60 16.20 -13.10 -30.95
N TRP A 61 15.09 -12.37 -30.88
CA TRP A 61 14.65 -11.66 -29.67
C TRP A 61 13.67 -12.50 -28.85
N THR A 62 13.86 -12.48 -27.53
CA THR A 62 12.96 -13.07 -26.54
C THR A 62 12.57 -12.00 -25.52
N LEU A 63 11.28 -11.79 -25.32
CA LEU A 63 10.74 -10.87 -24.31
C LEU A 63 9.81 -11.65 -23.37
N SER A 64 10.09 -11.63 -22.08
CA SER A 64 9.25 -12.24 -21.05
C SER A 64 8.74 -11.17 -20.09
N LEU A 65 7.43 -11.15 -19.86
CA LEU A 65 6.74 -10.25 -18.95
C LEU A 65 5.97 -11.05 -17.91
N ASN A 66 6.25 -10.81 -16.62
CA ASN A 66 5.56 -11.46 -15.51
C ASN A 66 4.76 -10.42 -14.71
N PHE A 67 3.44 -10.51 -14.81
CA PHE A 67 2.52 -9.68 -14.06
C PHE A 67 1.93 -10.45 -12.88
N TYR A 68 1.68 -9.72 -11.81
CA TYR A 68 1.02 -10.20 -10.60
C TYR A 68 -0.04 -9.19 -10.19
N TYR A 69 -1.22 -9.65 -9.80
CA TYR A 69 -2.31 -8.78 -9.37
C TYR A 69 -3.02 -9.34 -8.14
N ASN A 70 -3.56 -8.42 -7.36
CA ASN A 70 -4.29 -8.69 -6.15
C ASN A 70 -5.41 -7.65 -6.06
N LEU A 71 -6.67 -8.09 -6.18
CA LEU A 71 -7.84 -7.23 -6.35
C LEU A 71 -8.88 -7.50 -5.26
N GLY A 72 -9.53 -6.43 -4.80
CA GLY A 72 -10.56 -6.50 -3.77
C GLY A 72 -9.99 -6.75 -2.38
N ARG A 73 -8.74 -6.35 -2.14
CA ARG A 73 -8.11 -6.33 -0.82
C ARG A 73 -8.24 -4.93 -0.25
N ASP A 74 -8.64 -4.82 1.01
CA ASP A 74 -8.61 -3.59 1.79
C ASP A 74 -7.62 -3.72 2.94
N LEU A 75 -6.93 -2.62 3.22
CA LEU A 75 -5.94 -2.54 4.30
C LEU A 75 -6.23 -1.33 5.18
N ILE A 76 -5.96 -1.49 6.46
CA ILE A 76 -5.92 -0.37 7.40
C ILE A 76 -4.51 0.21 7.39
N ASN A 77 -4.41 1.47 6.97
CA ASN A 77 -3.17 2.24 6.96
C ASN A 77 -2.86 2.75 8.37
N GLN A 78 -2.24 1.89 9.18
CA GLN A 78 -1.90 2.20 10.57
C GLN A 78 -0.75 3.22 10.65
N GLU A 79 0.17 3.23 9.68
CA GLU A 79 1.22 4.25 9.59
C GLU A 79 0.61 5.65 9.54
N MET A 80 -0.39 5.86 8.68
CA MET A 80 -1.07 7.14 8.56
C MET A 80 -1.83 7.51 9.84
N ALA A 81 -2.49 6.56 10.48
CA ALA A 81 -3.15 6.77 11.77
C ALA A 81 -2.17 7.23 12.85
N ASN A 82 -1.03 6.55 12.97
CA ASN A 82 0.02 6.89 13.92
C ASN A 82 0.63 8.27 13.63
N ARG A 83 0.79 8.61 12.34
CA ARG A 83 1.35 9.89 11.91
C ARG A 83 0.45 11.07 12.31
N PHE A 84 -0.88 10.91 12.21
CA PHE A 84 -1.81 11.93 12.66
C PHE A 84 -2.04 11.92 14.18
N ASP A 85 -1.88 10.79 14.86
CA ASP A 85 -1.98 10.66 16.32
C ASP A 85 -0.67 11.00 17.07
N PHE A 86 0.11 11.94 16.55
CA PHE A 86 1.47 12.19 17.02
C PHE A 86 1.55 12.58 18.50
N VAL A 87 0.63 13.38 19.04
CA VAL A 87 0.67 13.87 20.44
C VAL A 87 0.50 12.73 21.45
N ASN A 88 -0.34 11.74 21.17
CA ASN A 88 -0.50 10.58 22.05
C ASN A 88 0.68 9.61 21.97
N ARG A 89 1.55 9.79 20.97
CA ARG A 89 2.76 9.00 20.73
C ARG A 89 4.04 9.74 21.08
N GLU A 90 3.97 11.05 21.36
CA GLU A 90 5.11 11.83 21.84
C GLU A 90 5.67 11.21 23.13
N GLY A 91 6.98 10.93 23.14
CA GLY A 91 7.66 10.31 24.28
C GLY A 91 7.73 8.78 24.29
N LEU A 92 7.15 8.10 23.29
CA LEU A 92 7.40 6.67 23.08
C LEU A 92 8.81 6.44 22.50
N ASN A 93 9.50 5.39 22.95
CA ASN A 93 10.81 4.97 22.42
C ASN A 93 10.65 4.12 21.14
N ASP A 94 9.95 4.65 20.14
CA ASP A 94 9.69 3.97 18.87
C ASP A 94 9.74 4.99 17.72
N ILE A 95 10.03 4.52 16.50
CA ILE A 95 10.12 5.35 15.29
C ILE A 95 8.81 6.08 14.99
N ASN A 96 7.69 5.56 15.47
CA ASN A 96 6.37 6.18 15.38
C ASN A 96 6.20 7.43 16.27
N SER A 97 7.10 7.71 17.22
CA SER A 97 7.06 8.95 18.02
C SER A 97 7.78 10.12 17.36
N VAL A 98 8.55 9.84 16.30
CA VAL A 98 9.34 10.84 15.62
C VAL A 98 8.42 11.68 14.73
N ARG A 99 8.18 12.90 15.18
CA ARG A 99 7.47 13.90 14.39
C ARG A 99 8.29 14.23 13.13
N GLU A 100 7.58 14.35 12.00
CA GLU A 100 8.07 15.10 10.85
C GLU A 100 9.23 14.47 10.04
N ILE A 101 9.61 13.20 10.19
CA ILE A 101 10.66 12.59 9.33
C ILE A 101 10.33 12.71 7.82
N THR A 102 9.04 12.86 7.47
CA THR A 102 8.56 12.94 6.09
C THR A 102 7.78 14.23 5.82
N PHE A 103 8.11 15.36 6.47
CA PHE A 103 7.39 16.63 6.24
C PHE A 103 7.42 17.10 4.77
N TRP A 104 8.48 16.73 4.03
CA TRP A 104 8.61 17.01 2.59
C TRP A 104 7.79 16.06 1.70
N GLU A 105 7.35 14.92 2.24
CA GLU A 105 6.63 13.89 1.50
C GLU A 105 5.15 13.91 1.90
N LYS A 106 4.32 14.49 1.03
CA LYS A 106 2.86 14.41 1.14
C LYS A 106 2.40 13.07 0.58
N ARG A 107 2.03 12.13 1.45
CA ARG A 107 1.47 10.83 1.06
C ARG A 107 -0.05 10.87 1.12
N GLY A 108 -0.71 10.73 -0.02
CA GLY A 108 -2.18 10.81 -0.10
C GLY A 108 -2.75 12.22 0.04
N ASP A 109 -4.04 12.30 0.33
CA ASP A 109 -4.80 13.54 0.41
C ASP A 109 -5.16 13.86 1.86
N TYR A 110 -4.47 14.85 2.43
CA TYR A 110 -4.66 15.24 3.84
C TYR A 110 -6.00 15.95 4.09
N SER A 111 -6.69 16.42 3.06
CA SER A 111 -7.99 17.11 3.20
C SER A 111 -9.11 16.17 3.67
N LYS A 112 -8.91 14.86 3.56
CA LYS A 112 -9.85 13.82 4.00
C LYS A 112 -9.84 13.60 5.51
N TYR A 113 -8.79 14.04 6.20
CA TYR A 113 -8.63 13.87 7.64
C TYR A 113 -9.23 15.06 8.39
N PRO A 114 -9.83 14.85 9.57
CA PRO A 114 -10.33 15.93 10.40
C PRO A 114 -9.18 16.86 10.84
N ILE A 115 -9.50 18.06 11.30
CA ILE A 115 -8.47 18.94 11.86
C ILE A 115 -8.04 18.38 13.21
N TYR A 116 -6.74 18.16 13.40
CA TYR A 116 -6.19 17.73 14.68
C TYR A 116 -6.44 18.80 15.76
N ASN A 117 -7.14 18.44 16.84
CA ASN A 117 -7.37 19.32 17.99
C ASN A 117 -6.71 18.73 19.26
N PRO A 118 -5.56 19.25 19.72
CA PRO A 118 -4.83 18.74 20.89
C PRO A 118 -5.61 18.90 22.20
N TRP A 119 -6.61 19.79 22.24
CA TRP A 119 -7.46 20.03 23.41
C TRP A 119 -8.81 19.33 23.32
N SER A 120 -9.03 18.50 22.30
CA SER A 120 -10.20 17.63 22.27
C SER A 120 -10.00 16.49 23.25
N SER A 121 -10.99 16.25 24.12
CA SER A 121 -10.99 15.10 25.04
C SER A 121 -11.26 13.77 24.31
N VAL A 122 -11.41 13.82 22.99
CA VAL A 122 -11.74 12.70 22.11
C VAL A 122 -10.49 12.33 21.32
N SER A 123 -10.11 11.06 21.33
CA SER A 123 -9.04 10.54 20.46
C SER A 123 -9.56 10.42 19.03
N PRO A 124 -9.15 11.31 18.11
CA PRO A 124 -9.81 11.42 16.82
C PRO A 124 -9.23 10.46 15.76
N TYR A 125 -7.98 10.02 15.93
CA TYR A 125 -7.23 9.20 14.96
C TYR A 125 -7.05 7.78 15.45
N GLN A 126 -8.16 7.08 15.70
CA GLN A 126 -8.12 5.68 16.10
C GLN A 126 -7.87 4.82 14.86
N VAL A 127 -6.96 3.84 14.98
CA VAL A 127 -6.58 2.94 13.86
C VAL A 127 -7.80 2.19 13.29
N ASN A 128 -8.79 1.87 14.12
CA ASN A 128 -9.97 1.08 13.73
C ASN A 128 -11.06 1.91 13.01
N GLN A 129 -10.70 3.03 12.39
CA GLN A 129 -11.65 3.90 11.69
C GLN A 129 -11.64 3.68 10.19
N ASP A 130 -12.82 3.84 9.59
CA ASP A 130 -13.04 3.80 8.14
C ASP A 130 -12.16 4.78 7.35
N ILE A 131 -11.70 5.87 7.95
CA ILE A 131 -10.86 6.87 7.27
C ILE A 131 -9.46 6.34 6.93
N PHE A 132 -9.00 5.31 7.64
CA PHE A 132 -7.71 4.64 7.39
C PHE A 132 -7.88 3.35 6.61
N LEU A 133 -9.11 2.92 6.35
CA LEU A 133 -9.40 1.76 5.53
C LEU A 133 -9.29 2.15 4.05
N GLU A 134 -8.25 1.66 3.40
CA GLU A 134 -7.94 1.97 2.02
C GLU A 134 -8.01 0.72 1.14
N ASN A 135 -8.40 0.91 -0.11
CA ASN A 135 -8.37 -0.17 -1.08
C ASN A 135 -6.93 -0.43 -1.53
N ALA A 136 -6.44 -1.61 -1.16
CA ALA A 136 -5.09 -2.08 -1.44
C ALA A 136 -5.03 -2.97 -2.69
N SER A 137 -5.97 -2.81 -3.61
CA SER A 137 -5.88 -3.52 -4.89
C SER A 137 -4.68 -3.00 -5.67
N PHE A 138 -3.92 -3.92 -6.27
CA PHE A 138 -2.76 -3.55 -7.06
C PHE A 138 -2.51 -4.50 -8.22
N VAL A 139 -1.83 -3.96 -9.23
CA VAL A 139 -1.26 -4.71 -10.36
C VAL A 139 0.22 -4.35 -10.44
N LYS A 140 1.08 -5.37 -10.44
CA LYS A 140 2.54 -5.22 -10.40
C LYS A 140 3.18 -5.98 -11.56
N LEU A 141 4.08 -5.31 -12.28
CA LEU A 141 5.00 -5.97 -13.20
C LEU A 141 6.22 -6.44 -12.41
N ARG A 142 6.22 -7.72 -12.01
CA ARG A 142 7.26 -8.32 -11.18
C ARG A 142 8.57 -8.42 -11.93
N THR A 143 8.55 -8.88 -13.18
CA THR A 143 9.75 -9.08 -13.97
C THR A 143 9.49 -8.74 -15.43
N ILE A 144 10.40 -7.98 -16.04
CA ILE A 144 10.57 -7.88 -17.50
C ILE A 144 11.95 -8.40 -17.85
N SER A 145 12.03 -9.32 -18.81
CA SER A 145 13.30 -9.85 -19.30
C SER A 145 13.34 -9.75 -20.81
N LEU A 146 14.39 -9.14 -21.35
CA LEU A 146 14.66 -9.07 -22.79
C LEU A 146 15.97 -9.79 -23.06
N GLY A 147 15.96 -10.70 -24.01
CA GLY A 147 17.12 -11.43 -24.46
C GLY A 147 17.29 -11.39 -25.96
N TYR A 148 18.53 -11.60 -26.39
CA TYR A 148 18.90 -11.71 -27.78
C TYR A 148 19.87 -12.88 -28.00
N ASP A 149 19.54 -13.73 -28.96
CA ASP A 149 20.35 -14.86 -29.37
C ASP A 149 21.35 -14.44 -30.46
N LEU A 150 22.62 -14.39 -30.08
CA LEU A 150 23.75 -14.02 -30.92
C LEU A 150 24.48 -15.24 -31.50
N THR A 151 23.97 -16.45 -31.24
CA THR A 151 24.61 -17.72 -31.61
C THR A 151 24.94 -17.79 -33.10
N ASP A 152 24.03 -17.41 -33.98
CA ASP A 152 24.25 -17.48 -35.44
C ASP A 152 25.36 -16.55 -35.95
N MET A 153 25.57 -15.42 -35.27
CA MET A 153 26.67 -14.51 -35.60
C MET A 153 28.02 -15.02 -35.09
N PHE A 154 28.04 -15.64 -33.91
CA PHE A 154 29.27 -16.16 -33.30
C PHE A 154 29.71 -17.51 -33.88
N LYS A 155 28.78 -18.40 -34.25
CA LYS A 155 29.11 -19.68 -34.92
C LYS A 155 29.92 -19.49 -36.20
N LYS A 156 29.74 -18.37 -36.91
CA LYS A 156 30.53 -18.04 -38.12
C LYS A 156 31.99 -17.68 -37.81
N LYS A 157 32.30 -17.24 -36.59
CA LYS A 157 33.66 -16.83 -36.18
C LYS A 157 34.33 -17.85 -35.26
N THR A 158 33.56 -18.57 -34.45
CA THR A 158 34.05 -19.51 -33.45
C THR A 158 33.18 -20.78 -33.48
N PRO A 159 33.61 -21.85 -34.18
CA PRO A 159 32.81 -23.07 -34.34
C PRO A 159 32.60 -23.87 -33.04
N ASN A 160 33.38 -23.59 -31.99
CA ASN A 160 33.33 -24.27 -30.69
C ASN A 160 32.32 -23.63 -29.69
N VAL A 161 31.38 -22.79 -30.15
CA VAL A 161 30.36 -22.17 -29.28
C VAL A 161 28.99 -22.65 -29.73
N SER A 162 28.30 -23.41 -28.89
CA SER A 162 26.99 -23.98 -29.16
C SER A 162 25.85 -22.96 -28.96
N ARG A 163 25.97 -22.07 -27.96
CA ARG A 163 25.01 -20.97 -27.70
C ARG A 163 25.68 -19.72 -27.13
N PHE A 164 25.32 -18.55 -27.66
CA PHE A 164 25.70 -17.25 -27.10
C PHE A 164 24.45 -16.37 -26.96
N TYR A 165 23.94 -16.26 -25.73
CA TYR A 165 22.70 -15.55 -25.41
C TYR A 165 22.97 -14.44 -24.39
N VAL A 166 22.53 -13.22 -24.71
CA VAL A 166 22.64 -12.07 -23.82
C VAL A 166 21.25 -11.68 -23.37
N TYR A 167 21.06 -11.43 -22.09
CA TYR A 167 19.77 -10.98 -21.56
C TYR A 167 19.93 -9.90 -20.50
N GLY A 168 18.94 -9.02 -20.45
CA GLY A 168 18.73 -8.07 -19.36
C GLY A 168 17.38 -8.34 -18.72
N SER A 169 17.32 -8.35 -17.39
CA SER A 169 16.08 -8.43 -16.63
C SER A 169 15.96 -7.31 -15.62
N VAL A 170 14.73 -6.85 -15.40
CA VAL A 170 14.39 -5.87 -14.37
C VAL A 170 13.30 -6.46 -13.49
N HIS A 171 13.54 -6.45 -12.17
CA HIS A 171 12.60 -6.90 -11.15
C HIS A 171 11.95 -5.71 -10.44
N ASN A 172 10.68 -5.85 -10.05
CA ASN A 172 9.85 -4.79 -9.44
C ASN A 172 9.78 -3.52 -10.29
N VAL A 173 9.34 -3.68 -11.53
CA VAL A 173 9.36 -2.60 -12.52
C VAL A 173 8.38 -1.50 -12.13
N PHE A 174 7.11 -1.82 -11.93
CA PHE A 174 6.12 -0.85 -11.45
C PHE A 174 4.97 -1.55 -10.71
N THR A 175 4.32 -0.79 -9.83
CA THR A 175 3.10 -1.17 -9.11
C THR A 175 2.05 -0.10 -9.34
N LEU A 176 0.90 -0.48 -9.88
CA LEU A 176 -0.28 0.36 -10.00
C LEU A 176 -1.21 0.06 -8.83
N THR A 177 -1.46 1.04 -7.98
CA THR A 177 -2.37 0.93 -6.83
C THR A 177 -2.96 2.29 -6.49
N ASN A 178 -4.14 2.29 -5.88
CA ASN A 178 -4.75 3.49 -5.29
C ASN A 178 -4.41 3.64 -3.79
N TYR A 179 -3.68 2.68 -3.23
CA TYR A 179 -3.23 2.68 -1.85
C TYR A 179 -2.21 3.80 -1.61
N THR A 180 -2.38 4.56 -0.53
CA THR A 180 -1.52 5.71 -0.23
C THR A 180 -0.33 5.38 0.67
N GLY A 181 -0.29 4.17 1.23
CA GLY A 181 0.86 3.64 1.97
C GLY A 181 2.02 3.23 1.05
N GLN A 182 3.05 2.60 1.62
CA GLN A 182 4.31 2.34 0.91
C GLN A 182 4.21 1.27 -0.17
N ASP A 183 3.83 0.04 0.21
CA ASP A 183 3.68 -1.08 -0.71
C ASP A 183 2.48 -1.93 -0.27
N PRO A 184 1.42 -2.05 -1.08
CA PRO A 184 0.23 -2.85 -0.74
C PRO A 184 0.53 -4.36 -0.63
N GLU A 185 1.71 -4.82 -1.10
CA GLU A 185 2.17 -6.20 -0.92
C GLU A 185 2.66 -6.47 0.52
N LEU A 186 3.16 -5.45 1.23
CA LEU A 186 3.85 -5.59 2.51
C LEU A 186 2.95 -5.46 3.75
N ALA A 187 1.68 -5.79 3.59
CA ALA A 187 0.73 -5.70 4.69
C ALA A 187 0.62 -6.99 5.51
N SER A 188 0.41 -6.82 6.81
CA SER A 188 0.25 -7.92 7.77
C SER A 188 -0.92 -8.84 7.36
N PHE A 189 -0.85 -10.10 7.79
CA PHE A 189 -1.97 -11.04 7.69
C PHE A 189 -3.25 -10.50 8.35
N THR A 190 -3.11 -9.65 9.36
CA THR A 190 -4.22 -9.01 10.06
C THR A 190 -4.88 -7.86 9.26
N GLY A 191 -4.35 -7.51 8.08
CA GLY A 191 -4.88 -6.42 7.25
C GLY A 191 -4.40 -5.03 7.66
N TYR A 192 -3.40 -4.94 8.56
CA TYR A 192 -2.79 -3.68 8.98
C TYR A 192 -1.47 -3.47 8.25
N ASP A 193 -1.29 -2.26 7.71
CA ASP A 193 0.00 -1.76 7.25
C ASP A 193 0.62 -0.88 8.33
N THR A 194 1.62 -1.43 9.01
CA THR A 194 2.32 -0.76 10.10
C THR A 194 3.40 0.22 9.61
N GLY A 195 3.65 0.30 8.30
CA GLY A 195 4.64 1.21 7.72
C GLY A 195 6.10 0.77 7.85
N TYR A 196 6.38 -0.36 8.51
CA TYR A 196 7.74 -0.92 8.62
C TYR A 196 8.20 -1.65 7.36
N GLY A 197 7.26 -2.02 6.47
CA GLY A 197 7.58 -2.65 5.20
C GLY A 197 8.23 -1.66 4.25
N LEU A 198 9.55 -1.74 4.09
CA LEU A 198 10.25 -0.99 3.05
C LEU A 198 9.88 -1.52 1.66
N GLN A 199 9.56 -0.61 0.75
CA GLN A 199 9.27 -0.94 -0.65
C GLN A 199 10.34 -1.87 -1.24
N ILE A 200 9.89 -2.92 -1.93
CA ILE A 200 10.80 -3.89 -2.53
C ILE A 200 11.60 -3.18 -3.64
N PRO A 201 12.95 -3.15 -3.56
CA PRO A 201 13.76 -2.38 -4.48
C PRO A 201 13.66 -2.91 -5.91
N ARG A 202 13.85 -2.00 -6.87
CA ARG A 202 13.96 -2.34 -8.28
C ARG A 202 15.38 -2.84 -8.57
N THR A 203 15.49 -4.05 -9.10
CA THR A 203 16.79 -4.68 -9.41
C THR A 203 16.96 -4.80 -10.91
N TYR A 204 18.14 -4.43 -11.41
CA TYR A 204 18.52 -4.58 -12.81
C TYR A 204 19.61 -5.65 -12.90
N THR A 205 19.46 -6.59 -13.81
CA THR A 205 20.41 -7.68 -14.02
C THR A 205 20.74 -7.77 -15.49
N ILE A 206 22.03 -7.92 -15.80
CA ILE A 206 22.52 -8.18 -17.15
C ILE A 206 23.30 -9.49 -17.06
N GLY A 207 22.98 -10.44 -17.93
CA GLY A 207 23.56 -11.76 -17.94
C GLY A 207 23.96 -12.19 -19.35
N VAL A 208 24.98 -13.03 -19.40
CA VAL A 208 25.43 -13.70 -20.63
C VAL A 208 25.44 -15.19 -20.34
N LYS A 209 24.79 -15.95 -21.22
CA LYS A 209 24.82 -17.40 -21.21
C LYS A 209 25.63 -17.87 -22.41
N LEU A 210 26.72 -18.56 -22.12
CA LEU A 210 27.61 -19.13 -23.12
C LEU A 210 27.68 -20.64 -22.89
N ASP A 211 27.22 -21.39 -23.88
CA ASP A 211 27.32 -22.85 -23.93
C ASP A 211 28.39 -23.20 -25.01
N PHE A 212 29.32 -24.10 -24.67
CA PHE A 212 30.36 -24.60 -25.59
C PHE A 212 29.87 -25.80 -26.38
#